data_AF-A0A1V1UNL9-F1
#
_entry.id   AF-A0A1V1UNL9-F1
#
_cell.length_a   1.000
_cell.length_b   1.000
_cell.length_c   1.000
_cell.angle_alpha   90.00
_cell.angle_beta   90.00
_cell.angle_gamma   90.00
#
_symmetry.space_group_name_H-M   'P 1'
#
loop_
_entity.id
_entity.type
_entity.pdbx_description
1 polymer ?
#
loop_
_entity_poly.entity_id
_entity_poly.type
_entity_poly.pdbx_seq_one_letter_code
_entity_poly.pdbx_strand_id
1 'polypeptide(L)'
;MRPSKNRGLDDLQLLSRKQLIQRWQCGSDALFWRAERDGLLVPHRDGRRTGYVEGDVFAFEGGQPPKGLLEAYRADLMTPDDVAARCPLTRNTILDRARTGVLPARRIGVAWRFVPEEVSRWLKAWP
;
A
#
# COMPACT_ATOMS: atom_id res chain seq x y z
N MET A 1 -22.30 -4.69 -37.45
CA MET A 1 -21.26 -3.87 -36.78
C MET A 1 -21.86 -3.36 -35.48
N ARG A 2 -21.56 -4.00 -34.33
CA ARG A 2 -22.06 -3.56 -33.01
C ARG A 2 -21.08 -2.52 -32.46
N PRO A 3 -21.55 -1.40 -31.90
CA PRO A 3 -20.65 -0.43 -31.27
C PRO A 3 -20.09 -1.07 -30.00
N SER A 4 -18.77 -1.24 -29.96
CA SER A 4 -18.04 -1.69 -28.77
C SER A 4 -18.20 -0.61 -27.69
N LYS A 5 -19.02 -0.89 -26.67
CA LYS A 5 -19.22 -0.02 -25.51
C LYS A 5 -17.92 0.02 -24.69
N ASN A 6 -17.37 1.22 -24.55
CA ASN A 6 -16.55 1.71 -23.42
C ASN A 6 -15.25 0.93 -23.14
N ARG A 7 -14.08 1.30 -23.66
CA ARG A 7 -13.27 2.45 -23.23
C ARG A 7 -13.38 2.72 -21.72
N GLY A 8 -12.53 2.05 -20.91
CA GLY A 8 -12.36 2.36 -19.47
C GLY A 8 -11.84 1.25 -18.54
N LEU A 9 -11.63 0.01 -19.02
CA LEU A 9 -11.22 -1.13 -18.18
C LEU A 9 -9.88 -1.79 -18.61
N ASP A 10 -9.32 -1.38 -19.75
CA ASP A 10 -8.25 -2.11 -20.44
C ASP A 10 -6.83 -1.89 -19.88
N ASP A 11 -6.68 -1.24 -18.72
CA ASP A 11 -5.38 -1.08 -18.04
C ASP A 11 -5.55 -1.06 -16.50
N LEU A 12 -6.49 -1.83 -15.96
CA LEU A 12 -6.51 -2.10 -14.53
C LEU A 12 -5.25 -2.91 -14.20
N GLN A 13 -4.21 -2.24 -13.74
CA GLN A 13 -2.98 -2.88 -13.28
C GLN A 13 -3.33 -3.79 -12.09
N LEU A 14 -3.54 -5.07 -12.37
CA LEU A 14 -3.82 -6.09 -11.36
C LEU A 14 -2.52 -6.45 -10.64
N LEU A 15 -2.47 -6.14 -9.34
CA LEU A 15 -1.36 -6.50 -8.48
C LEU A 15 -1.54 -7.93 -7.97
N SER A 16 -0.60 -8.81 -8.27
CA SER A 16 -0.60 -10.18 -7.73
C SER A 16 -0.26 -10.20 -6.25
N ARG A 17 -0.66 -11.25 -5.52
CA ARG A 17 -0.25 -11.46 -4.12
C ARG A 17 1.27 -11.39 -3.93
N LYS A 18 2.05 -11.92 -4.88
CA LYS A 18 3.52 -11.87 -4.83
C LYS A 18 4.04 -10.42 -4.88
N GLN A 19 3.50 -9.61 -5.78
CA GLN A 19 3.85 -8.19 -5.87
C GLN A 19 3.46 -7.44 -4.60
N LEU A 20 2.27 -7.72 -4.05
CA LEU A 20 1.84 -7.11 -2.79
C LEU A 20 2.71 -7.52 -1.61
N ILE A 21 3.10 -8.80 -1.50
CA ILE A 21 4.01 -9.26 -0.43
C ILE A 21 5.37 -8.57 -0.53
N GLN A 22 5.91 -8.44 -1.74
CA GLN A 22 7.15 -7.71 -1.99
C GLN A 22 7.01 -6.24 -1.57
N ARG A 23 5.99 -5.55 -2.12
CA ARG A 23 5.72 -4.14 -1.83
C ARG A 23 5.52 -3.89 -0.35
N TRP A 24 4.69 -4.69 0.30
CA TRP A 24 4.39 -4.54 1.71
C TRP A 24 5.54 -5.00 2.60
N GLN A 25 6.52 -5.74 2.08
CA GLN A 25 7.53 -6.43 2.90
C GLN A 25 6.90 -7.21 4.06
N CYS A 26 5.69 -7.73 3.82
CA CYS A 26 4.92 -8.60 4.70
C CYS A 26 3.72 -9.13 3.94
N GLY A 27 3.00 -10.06 4.57
CA GLY A 27 1.81 -10.67 4.00
C GLY A 27 1.92 -12.17 4.08
N SER A 28 0.78 -12.81 4.16
CA SER A 28 0.63 -14.26 4.21
C SER A 28 -0.70 -14.62 3.59
N ASP A 29 -0.86 -15.89 3.20
CA ASP A 29 -2.14 -16.36 2.68
C ASP A 29 -3.29 -16.15 3.68
N ALA A 30 -3.01 -16.23 4.99
CA ALA A 30 -3.99 -15.93 6.02
C ALA A 30 -4.42 -14.45 6.03
N LEU A 31 -3.52 -13.51 5.73
CA LEU A 31 -3.87 -12.08 5.60
C LEU A 31 -4.79 -11.88 4.39
N PHE A 32 -4.42 -12.44 3.23
CA PHE A 32 -5.24 -12.33 2.02
C PHE A 32 -6.60 -12.99 2.22
N TRP A 33 -6.64 -14.20 2.76
CA TRP A 33 -7.89 -14.92 3.00
C TRP A 33 -8.85 -14.14 3.91
N ARG A 34 -8.35 -13.55 5.01
CA ARG A 34 -9.17 -12.70 5.89
C ARG A 34 -9.65 -11.45 5.18
N ALA A 35 -8.76 -10.74 4.49
CA ALA A 35 -9.12 -9.51 3.78
C ALA A 35 -10.15 -9.77 2.66
N GLU A 36 -10.01 -10.87 1.93
CA GLU A 36 -10.97 -11.29 0.88
C GLU A 36 -12.31 -11.69 1.48
N ARG A 37 -12.31 -12.50 2.55
CA ARG A 37 -13.52 -12.93 3.24
C ARG A 37 -14.30 -11.75 3.80
N ASP A 38 -13.59 -10.77 4.35
CA ASP A 38 -14.18 -9.58 4.96
C ASP A 38 -14.53 -8.50 3.90
N GLY A 39 -14.27 -8.77 2.61
CA GLY A 39 -14.59 -7.88 1.48
C GLY A 39 -13.70 -6.65 1.36
N LEU A 40 -12.61 -6.57 2.13
CA LEU A 40 -11.69 -5.43 2.16
C LEU A 40 -10.69 -5.43 1.00
N LEU A 41 -10.44 -6.59 0.40
CA LEU A 41 -9.57 -6.75 -0.75
C LEU A 41 -10.17 -7.77 -1.71
N VAL A 42 -10.73 -7.30 -2.83
CA VAL A 42 -11.50 -8.15 -3.75
C VAL A 42 -10.60 -8.68 -4.87
N PRO A 43 -10.48 -10.01 -5.04
CA PRO A 43 -9.67 -10.58 -6.10
C PRO A 43 -10.40 -10.47 -7.44
N HIS A 44 -9.74 -9.89 -8.43
CA HIS A 44 -10.19 -9.81 -9.81
C HIS A 44 -9.49 -10.86 -10.67
N ARG A 45 -10.26 -11.44 -11.59
CA ARG A 45 -9.74 -12.39 -12.59
C ARG A 45 -9.76 -11.74 -13.97
N ASP A 46 -8.60 -11.76 -14.62
CA ASP A 46 -8.44 -11.39 -16.02
C ASP A 46 -7.78 -12.56 -16.77
N GLY A 47 -8.60 -13.35 -17.44
CA GLY A 47 -8.20 -14.60 -18.07
C GLY A 47 -7.56 -15.57 -17.06
N ARG A 48 -6.25 -15.79 -17.19
CA ARG A 48 -5.46 -16.65 -16.29
C ARG A 48 -4.83 -15.90 -15.13
N ARG A 49 -4.89 -14.56 -15.12
CA ARG A 49 -4.30 -13.73 -14.07
C ARG A 49 -5.34 -13.49 -12.97
N THR A 50 -4.89 -13.58 -11.72
CA THR A 50 -5.67 -13.16 -10.55
C THR A 50 -4.85 -12.13 -9.80
N GLY A 51 -5.48 -11.02 -9.43
CA GLY A 51 -4.83 -9.95 -8.68
C GLY A 51 -5.85 -8.98 -8.12
N TYR A 52 -5.37 -7.85 -7.63
CA TYR A 52 -6.19 -6.84 -6.99
C TYR A 52 -6.02 -5.53 -7.73
N VAL A 53 -7.12 -4.79 -7.86
CA VAL A 53 -7.10 -3.46 -8.46
C VAL A 53 -6.28 -2.53 -7.56
N GLU A 54 -5.38 -1.75 -8.15
CA GLU A 54 -4.50 -0.84 -7.43
C GLU A 54 -5.27 0.12 -6.50
N GLY A 55 -6.39 0.68 -6.98
CA GLY A 55 -7.24 1.54 -6.16
C GLY A 55 -7.75 0.86 -4.90
N ASP A 56 -8.16 -0.41 -4.99
CA ASP A 56 -8.67 -1.19 -3.85
C ASP A 56 -7.53 -1.54 -2.89
N VAL A 57 -6.34 -1.83 -3.41
CA VAL A 57 -5.13 -2.03 -2.60
C VAL A 57 -4.82 -0.77 -1.79
N PHE A 58 -4.85 0.41 -2.39
CA PHE A 58 -4.60 1.65 -1.66
C PHE A 58 -5.68 1.93 -0.61
N ALA A 59 -6.96 1.67 -0.92
CA ALA A 59 -8.04 1.79 0.04
C ALA A 59 -7.83 0.85 1.24
N PHE A 60 -7.50 -0.42 0.97
CA PHE A 60 -7.16 -1.42 1.99
C PHE A 60 -6.00 -1.00 2.88
N GLU A 61 -4.95 -0.40 2.30
CA GLU A 61 -3.76 0.07 3.02
C GLU A 61 -4.01 1.29 3.93
N GLY A 62 -5.14 1.99 3.76
CA GLY A 62 -5.50 3.17 4.56
C GLY A 62 -5.91 4.41 3.77
N GLY A 63 -6.11 4.34 2.46
CA GLY A 63 -6.70 5.42 1.66
C GLY A 63 -6.01 5.70 0.33
N GLN A 64 -6.58 6.57 -0.49
CA GLN A 64 -5.98 6.89 -1.80
C GLN A 64 -4.70 7.72 -1.68
N PRO A 65 -3.75 7.60 -2.62
CA PRO A 65 -2.60 8.49 -2.70
C PRO A 65 -3.04 9.96 -2.85
N PRO A 66 -2.37 10.91 -2.17
CA PRO A 66 -2.56 12.33 -2.45
C PRO A 66 -2.19 12.68 -3.90
N LYS A 67 -2.74 13.79 -4.41
CA LYS A 67 -2.46 14.26 -5.78
C LYS A 67 -0.96 14.42 -6.01
N GLY A 68 -0.46 13.83 -7.09
CA GLY A 68 0.96 13.89 -7.47
C GLY A 68 1.88 12.91 -6.73
N LEU A 69 1.34 12.00 -5.90
CA LEU A 69 2.12 10.99 -5.19
C LEU A 69 1.92 9.55 -5.69
N LEU A 70 1.13 9.33 -6.74
CA LEU A 70 0.78 7.98 -7.21
C LEU A 70 2.01 7.06 -7.39
N GLU A 71 3.06 7.54 -8.05
CA GLU A 71 4.27 6.73 -8.27
C GLU A 71 5.00 6.36 -6.98
N ALA A 72 5.06 7.27 -6.00
CA ALA A 72 5.64 6.95 -4.69
C ALA A 72 4.82 5.88 -3.96
N TYR A 73 3.51 5.88 -4.19
CA TYR A 73 2.57 4.90 -3.67
C TYR A 73 2.66 3.52 -4.36
N ARG A 74 3.30 3.43 -5.52
CA ARG A 74 3.59 2.16 -6.21
C ARG A 74 4.90 1.49 -5.74
N ALA A 75 5.84 2.28 -5.21
CA ALA A 75 7.14 1.80 -4.76
C ALA A 75 7.05 0.82 -3.57
N ASP A 76 8.09 0.04 -3.30
CA ASP A 76 8.11 -0.81 -2.09
C ASP A 76 8.00 0.06 -0.82
N LEU A 77 7.12 -0.35 0.09
CA LEU A 77 6.91 0.34 1.36
C LEU A 77 8.05 0.06 2.31
N MET A 78 8.38 1.03 3.12
CA MET A 78 9.37 0.91 4.18
C MET A 78 8.77 0.25 5.42
N THR A 79 9.59 -0.55 6.10
CA THR A 79 9.33 -1.04 7.45
C THR A 79 9.64 0.05 8.48
N PRO A 80 9.17 -0.08 9.73
CA PRO A 80 9.57 0.85 10.79
C PRO A 80 11.09 0.87 11.03
N ASP A 81 11.76 -0.27 10.82
CA ASP A 81 13.21 -0.40 10.94
C ASP A 81 13.93 0.38 9.83
N ASP A 82 13.42 0.33 8.59
CA ASP A 82 13.95 1.14 7.48
C ASP A 82 13.82 2.64 7.73
N VAL A 83 12.73 3.08 8.38
CA VAL A 83 12.54 4.50 8.71
C VAL A 83 13.48 4.91 9.85
N ALA A 84 13.60 4.08 10.89
CA ALA A 84 14.52 4.31 12.00
C ALA A 84 15.98 4.41 11.52
N ALA A 85 16.38 3.65 10.50
CA ALA A 85 17.72 3.74 9.91
C ALA A 85 18.02 5.10 9.23
N ARG A 86 17.01 5.95 9.00
CA ARG A 86 17.15 7.26 8.33
C ARG A 86 17.12 8.47 9.27
N CYS A 87 16.96 8.24 10.58
CA CYS A 87 16.85 9.33 11.56
C CYS A 87 17.31 8.86 12.94
N PRO A 88 17.57 9.76 13.90
CA PRO A 88 18.01 9.35 15.25
C PRO A 88 16.91 8.72 16.12
N LEU A 89 15.74 8.39 15.54
CA LEU A 89 14.64 7.79 16.30
C LEU A 89 14.71 6.27 16.33
N THR A 90 14.29 5.72 17.47
CA THR A 90 14.10 4.27 17.60
C THR A 90 12.88 3.80 16.83
N ARG A 91 12.91 2.52 16.47
CA ARG A 91 11.78 1.80 15.88
C ARG A 91 10.46 1.99 16.67
N ASN A 92 10.51 1.96 18.00
CA ASN A 92 9.33 2.14 18.84
C ASN A 92 8.78 3.56 18.72
N THR A 93 9.65 4.57 18.71
CA THR A 93 9.25 5.95 18.49
C THR A 93 8.62 6.16 17.11
N ILE A 94 9.14 5.52 16.06
CA ILE A 94 8.51 5.52 14.73
C ILE A 94 7.10 4.95 14.78
N LEU A 95 6.91 3.81 15.46
CA LEU A 95 5.58 3.23 15.64
C LEU A 95 4.64 4.14 16.42
N ASP A 96 5.11 4.80 17.48
CA ASP A 96 4.29 5.71 18.29
C ASP A 96 3.85 6.93 17.47
N ARG A 97 4.75 7.48 16.64
CA ARG A 97 4.40 8.57 15.71
C ARG A 97 3.41 8.13 14.63
N ALA A 98 3.50 6.89 14.15
CA ALA A 98 2.51 6.33 13.23
C ALA A 98 1.13 6.18 13.90
N ARG A 99 1.09 5.63 15.12
CA ARG A 99 -0.15 5.44 15.89
C ARG A 99 -0.86 6.76 16.20
N THR A 100 -0.10 7.81 16.47
CA THR A 100 -0.62 9.15 16.80
C THR A 100 -0.90 10.01 15.57
N GLY A 101 -0.65 9.50 14.34
CA GLY A 101 -0.88 10.21 13.09
C GLY A 101 0.14 11.30 12.75
N VAL A 102 1.21 11.44 13.54
CA VAL A 102 2.30 12.41 13.32
C VAL A 102 3.15 12.01 12.11
N LEU A 103 3.35 10.72 11.89
CA LEU A 103 4.05 10.17 10.72
C LEU A 103 3.01 9.46 9.83
N PRO A 104 2.79 9.91 8.58
CA PRO A 104 1.90 9.22 7.64
C PRO A 104 2.31 7.75 7.47
N ALA A 105 1.34 6.86 7.63
CA ALA A 105 1.58 5.43 7.63
C ALA A 105 0.41 4.67 7.02
N ARG A 106 0.72 3.49 6.50
CA ARG A 106 -0.21 2.50 5.95
C ARG A 106 -0.32 1.31 6.90
N ARG A 107 -1.53 0.79 7.04
CA ARG A 107 -1.84 -0.33 7.93
C ARG A 107 -2.17 -1.57 7.11
N ILE A 108 -1.31 -2.57 7.18
CA ILE A 108 -1.48 -3.86 6.49
C ILE A 108 -1.60 -4.94 7.55
N GLY A 109 -2.84 -5.29 7.90
CA GLY A 109 -3.14 -6.12 9.07
C GLY A 109 -2.55 -5.50 10.34
N VAL A 110 -1.61 -6.21 10.98
CA VAL A 110 -0.93 -5.72 12.20
C VAL A 110 0.37 -4.96 11.93
N ALA A 111 0.77 -4.83 10.66
CA ALA A 111 2.01 -4.18 10.26
C ALA A 111 1.80 -2.70 9.92
N TRP A 112 2.69 -1.84 10.41
CA TRP A 112 2.80 -0.45 9.96
C TRP A 112 3.83 -0.36 8.84
N ARG A 113 3.48 0.34 7.76
CA ARG A 113 4.31 0.53 6.58
C ARG A 113 4.30 1.98 6.14
N PHE A 114 5.36 2.41 5.48
CA PHE A 114 5.57 3.83 5.20
C PHE A 114 5.92 4.04 3.75
N VAL A 115 5.31 5.05 3.13
CA VAL A 115 5.64 5.44 1.76
C VAL A 115 6.97 6.22 1.79
N PRO A 116 7.99 5.83 1.00
CA PRO A 116 9.32 6.45 1.06
C PRO A 116 9.31 7.98 0.90
N GLU A 117 8.46 8.49 0.00
CA GLU A 117 8.35 9.93 -0.27
C GLU A 117 7.67 10.68 0.90
N GLU A 118 6.65 10.10 1.54
CA GLU A 118 6.02 10.71 2.72
C GLU A 118 6.98 10.76 3.90
N VAL A 119 7.76 9.70 4.12
CA VAL A 119 8.84 9.69 5.10
C VAL A 119 9.86 10.78 4.79
N SER A 120 10.27 10.91 3.53
CA SER A 120 11.25 11.91 3.11
C SER A 120 10.75 13.34 3.34
N ARG A 121 9.47 13.61 3.09
CA ARG A 121 8.84 14.91 3.38
C ARG A 121 8.76 15.18 4.88
N TRP A 122 8.36 14.19 5.65
CA TRP A 122 8.29 14.30 7.11
C TRP A 122 9.66 14.53 7.74
N LEU A 123 10.71 13.86 7.27
CA LEU A 123 12.09 14.08 7.71
C LEU A 123 12.60 15.48 7.35
N LYS A 124 12.19 16.05 6.20
CA LYS A 124 12.53 17.43 5.82
C LYS A 124 11.78 18.49 6.63
N ALA A 125 10.60 18.16 7.15
CA ALA A 125 9.82 19.04 8.02
C ALA A 125 10.30 19.01 9.48
N TRP A 126 11.35 18.27 9.77
CA TRP A 126 11.95 18.16 11.08
C TRP A 126 12.82 19.42 11.38
N PRO A 127 12.74 20.01 12.57
CA PRO A 127 13.59 21.15 12.98
C PRO A 127 15.06 20.80 13.23
#